data_AF-A0A1X2A5C3-F1
#
_entry.id   AF-A0A1X2A5C3-F1
#
_cell.length_a   1.000
_cell.length_b   1.000
_cell.length_c   1.000
_cell.angle_alpha   90.00
_cell.angle_beta   90.00
_cell.angle_gamma   90.00
#
_symmetry.space_group_name_H-M   'P 1'
#
loop_
_entity.id
_entity.type
_entity.pdbx_description
1 polymer ?
#
loop_
_entity_poly.entity_id
_entity_poly.type
_entity_poly.pdbx_seq_one_letter_code
_entity_poly.pdbx_strand_id
1 'polypeptide(L)'
;MSKTLLIVHHTPSPHTQEMFEAVVSGATDPEIEGVDVVRRPALTLSPADMLDADGYVLGTPANLGYMSGALKHYLGEYPLGRRGVSQWPVC
;
A
#
# COMPACT_ATOMS: atom_id res chain seq x y z
N MET A 1 -17.86 13.05 -3.18
CA MET A 1 -16.61 12.86 -2.41
C MET A 1 -15.79 11.84 -3.17
N SER A 2 -14.55 12.18 -3.49
CA SER A 2 -13.55 11.21 -3.94
C SER A 2 -13.19 10.28 -2.79
N LYS A 3 -12.92 9.01 -3.10
CA LYS A 3 -12.43 8.02 -2.12
C LYS A 3 -10.93 8.06 -2.07
N THR A 4 -10.35 7.91 -0.88
CA THR A 4 -8.89 7.92 -0.72
C THR A 4 -8.33 6.50 -0.81
N LEU A 5 -7.46 6.24 -1.79
CA LEU A 5 -6.71 4.99 -1.91
C LEU A 5 -5.29 5.17 -1.37
N LEU A 6 -4.95 4.48 -0.28
CA LEU A 6 -3.63 4.52 0.32
C LEU A 6 -2.76 3.37 -0.20
N ILE A 7 -1.67 3.70 -0.89
CA ILE A 7 -0.63 2.76 -1.29
C ILE A 7 0.50 2.81 -0.26
N VAL A 8 0.65 1.74 0.50
CA VAL A 8 1.76 1.55 1.45
C VAL A 8 2.80 0.66 0.79
N HIS A 9 4.05 1.13 0.71
CA HIS A 9 5.10 0.37 0.02
C HIS A 9 6.39 0.26 0.84
N HIS A 10 7.02 -0.90 0.77
CA HIS A 10 8.42 -1.10 1.14
C HIS A 10 9.16 -1.55 -0.12
N THR A 11 10.00 -0.70 -0.69
CA THR A 11 10.66 -0.95 -1.98
C THR A 11 12.18 -0.87 -1.86
N PRO A 12 12.83 -1.84 -1.17
CA PRO A 12 14.26 -1.79 -0.95
C PRO A 12 15.11 -2.21 -2.17
N SER A 13 14.48 -2.71 -3.25
CA SER A 13 15.17 -3.21 -4.44
C SER A 13 14.58 -2.67 -5.75
N PRO A 14 15.35 -2.65 -6.85
CA PRO A 14 14.86 -2.23 -8.17
C PRO A 14 13.60 -2.97 -8.64
N HIS A 15 13.53 -4.28 -8.43
CA HIS A 15 12.35 -5.06 -8.82
C HIS A 15 11.09 -4.65 -8.05
N THR A 16 11.20 -4.44 -6.74
CA THR A 16 10.06 -3.93 -5.95
C THR A 16 9.67 -2.50 -6.34
N GLN A 17 10.65 -1.71 -6.80
CA GLN A 17 10.41 -0.36 -7.30
C GLN A 17 9.63 -0.37 -8.62
N GLU A 18 10.02 -1.22 -9.58
CA GLU A 18 9.32 -1.41 -10.86
C GLU A 18 7.85 -1.80 -10.62
N MET A 19 7.60 -2.72 -9.69
CA MET A 19 6.23 -3.12 -9.35
C MET A 19 5.44 -2.00 -8.67
N PHE A 20 6.08 -1.24 -7.79
CA PHE A 20 5.44 -0.07 -7.18
C PHE A 20 5.04 0.96 -8.24
N GLU A 21 5.89 1.21 -9.23
CA GLU A 21 5.59 2.11 -10.34
C GLU A 21 4.44 1.61 -11.21
N ALA A 22 4.38 0.30 -11.49
CA ALA A 22 3.26 -0.29 -12.20
C ALA A 22 1.93 -0.16 -11.44
N VAL A 23 1.93 -0.41 -10.12
CA VAL A 23 0.76 -0.23 -9.25
C VAL A 23 0.33 1.22 -9.21
N VAL A 24 1.28 2.14 -9.08
CA VAL A 24 1.03 3.58 -9.10
C VAL A 24 0.39 3.99 -10.43
N SER A 25 0.95 3.57 -11.56
CA SER A 25 0.43 3.89 -12.88
C SER A 25 -1.00 3.40 -13.04
N GLY A 26 -1.29 2.16 -12.60
CA GLY A 26 -2.64 1.60 -12.68
C GLY A 26 -3.62 2.27 -11.72
N ALA A 27 -3.17 2.70 -10.53
CA ALA A 27 -4.02 3.37 -9.55
C ALA A 27 -4.34 4.82 -9.93
N THR A 28 -3.46 5.49 -10.69
CA THR A 28 -3.67 6.86 -11.20
C THR A 28 -4.04 6.88 -12.68
N ASP A 29 -4.61 5.80 -13.21
CA ASP A 29 -5.06 5.74 -14.59
C ASP A 29 -6.15 6.80 -14.85
N PRO A 30 -6.10 7.56 -15.95
CA PRO A 30 -7.09 8.59 -16.25
C PRO A 30 -8.54 8.07 -16.35
N GLU A 31 -8.74 6.77 -16.64
CA GLU A 31 -10.05 6.14 -16.68
C GLU A 31 -10.63 5.86 -15.28
N ILE A 32 -9.80 5.97 -14.23
CA ILE A 32 -10.23 5.82 -12.83
C ILE A 32 -10.66 7.18 -12.28
N GLU A 33 -11.97 7.38 -12.21
CA GLU A 33 -12.58 8.59 -11.65
C GLU A 33 -12.98 8.43 -10.17
N GLY A 34 -12.96 9.53 -9.43
CA GLY A 34 -13.47 9.58 -8.06
C GLY A 34 -12.57 8.93 -7.01
N VAL A 35 -11.28 8.73 -7.31
CA VAL A 35 -10.27 8.17 -6.39
C VAL A 35 -9.07 9.10 -6.29
N ASP A 36 -8.71 9.47 -5.06
CA ASP A 36 -7.48 10.20 -4.76
C ASP A 36 -6.42 9.21 -4.23
N VAL A 37 -5.28 9.13 -4.93
CA VAL A 37 -4.22 8.17 -4.58
C VAL A 37 -3.17 8.82 -3.69
N VAL A 38 -3.01 8.30 -2.47
CA VAL A 38 -1.97 8.71 -1.52
C VAL A 38 -0.93 7.60 -1.40
N ARG A 39 0.35 7.98 -1.41
CA ARG A 39 1.48 7.04 -1.33
C ARG A 39 2.28 7.29 -0.07
N ARG A 40 2.61 6.23 0.67
CA ARG A 40 3.40 6.29 1.90
C ARG A 40 4.41 5.14 1.97
N PRO A 41 5.69 5.44 2.25
CA PRO A 41 6.64 4.41 2.63
C PRO A 41 6.20 3.73 3.92
N ALA A 42 6.36 2.41 3.99
CA ALA A 42 5.95 1.62 5.15
C ALA A 42 6.57 2.10 6.46
N LEU A 43 7.80 2.65 6.45
CA LEU A 43 8.50 3.10 7.66
C LEU A 43 8.03 4.46 8.19
N THR A 44 7.42 5.30 7.36
CA THR A 44 7.00 6.66 7.72
C THR A 44 5.48 6.82 7.75
N LEU A 45 4.75 5.71 7.66
CA LEU A 45 3.30 5.70 7.65
C LEU A 45 2.78 6.11 9.03
N SER A 46 1.78 7.00 9.09
CA SER A 46 1.11 7.31 10.36
C SER A 46 -0.20 6.53 10.52
N PRO A 47 -0.68 6.32 11.75
CA PRO A 47 -1.99 5.72 11.99
C PRO A 47 -3.15 6.56 11.41
N ALA A 48 -2.98 7.88 11.34
CA ALA A 48 -3.96 8.78 10.75
C ALA A 48 -4.13 8.51 9.24
N ASP A 49 -3.01 8.34 8.51
CA ASP A 49 -3.06 7.98 7.08
C ASP A 49 -3.89 6.70 6.86
N MET A 50 -3.74 5.71 7.76
CA MET A 50 -4.52 4.48 7.70
C MET A 50 -6.00 4.73 7.94
N LEU A 51 -6.37 5.51 8.95
CA LEU A 51 -7.77 5.74 9.31
C LEU A 51 -8.53 6.60 8.28
N ASP A 52 -7.83 7.54 7.66
CA ASP A 52 -8.40 8.47 6.67
C ASP A 52 -8.63 7.80 5.30
N ALA A 53 -7.96 6.68 5.02
CA ALA A 53 -8.09 5.95 3.77
C ALA A 53 -9.39 5.11 3.70
N ASP A 54 -9.94 5.02 2.48
CA ASP A 54 -11.10 4.19 2.14
C ASP A 54 -10.71 2.81 1.60
N GLY A 55 -9.49 2.68 1.07
CA GLY A 55 -8.93 1.43 0.57
C GLY A 55 -7.41 1.41 0.68
N TYR A 56 -6.83 0.21 0.66
CA TYR A 56 -5.40 0.00 0.85
C TYR A 56 -4.81 -0.89 -0.25
N VAL A 57 -3.64 -0.51 -0.75
CA VAL A 57 -2.76 -1.36 -1.55
C VAL A 57 -1.44 -1.51 -0.80
N LEU A 58 -1.02 -2.75 -0.57
CA LEU A 58 0.18 -3.05 0.21
C LEU A 58 1.24 -3.67 -0.69
N GLY A 59 2.30 -2.92 -0.98
CA GLY A 59 3.48 -3.39 -1.70
C GLY A 59 4.60 -3.75 -0.74
N THR A 60 5.02 -5.02 -0.67
CA THR A 60 6.13 -5.45 0.18
C THR A 60 6.91 -6.56 -0.48
N PRO A 61 8.26 -6.55 -0.47
CA PRO A 61 9.02 -7.72 -0.91
C PRO A 61 8.61 -8.96 -0.12
N ALA A 62 8.66 -10.11 -0.78
CA ALA A 62 8.63 -11.41 -0.14
C ALA A 62 9.97 -11.68 0.56
N ASN A 63 10.02 -11.44 1.88
CA ASN A 63 11.18 -11.80 2.70
C ASN A 63 10.90 -13.14 3.38
N LEU A 64 11.72 -14.16 3.12
CA LEU A 64 11.60 -15.51 3.69
C LEU A 64 10.20 -16.13 3.48
N GLY A 65 9.57 -15.86 2.34
CA GLY A 65 8.23 -16.37 2.01
C GLY A 65 7.07 -15.63 2.69
N TYR A 66 7.31 -14.43 3.25
CA TYR A 66 6.27 -13.63 3.91
C TYR A 66 6.45 -12.13 3.67
N MET A 67 5.48 -11.33 4.13
CA MET A 67 5.58 -9.86 4.13
C MET A 67 6.81 -9.40 4.92
N SER A 68 7.48 -8.34 4.46
CA SER A 68 8.65 -7.78 5.12
C SER A 68 8.34 -7.29 6.54
N GLY A 69 9.36 -7.34 7.41
CA GLY A 69 9.25 -6.85 8.78
C GLY A 69 8.80 -5.39 8.88
N ALA A 70 9.19 -4.55 7.92
CA ALA A 70 8.80 -3.14 7.85
C ALA A 70 7.28 -2.96 7.72
N LEU A 71 6.63 -3.75 6.87
CA LEU A 71 5.17 -3.69 6.71
C LEU A 71 4.44 -4.40 7.87
N LYS A 72 5.01 -5.51 8.34
CA LYS A 72 4.47 -6.25 9.50
C LYS A 72 4.41 -5.39 10.76
N HIS A 73 5.40 -4.53 10.98
CA HIS A 73 5.45 -3.65 12.14
C HIS A 73 4.16 -2.84 12.28
N TYR A 74 3.72 -2.20 11.19
CA TYR A 74 2.51 -1.38 11.18
C TYR A 74 1.21 -2.19 11.20
N LEU A 75 1.14 -3.30 10.44
CA LEU A 75 -0.05 -4.15 10.42
C LEU A 75 -0.29 -4.89 11.74
N GLY A 76 0.76 -5.10 12.54
CA GLY A 76 0.64 -5.66 13.88
C GLY A 76 0.08 -4.67 14.90
N GLU A 77 0.36 -3.38 14.73
CA GLU A 77 -0.08 -2.32 15.65
C GLU A 77 -1.50 -1.83 15.34
N TYR A 78 -1.90 -1.78 14.07
CA TYR A 78 -3.22 -1.30 13.63
C TYR A 78 -3.93 -2.34 12.75
N PRO A 79 -4.76 -3.24 13.34
CA PRO A 79 -5.47 -4.25 12.57
C PRO A 79 -6.46 -3.60 11.59
N LEU A 80 -6.36 -3.96 10.30
CA LEU A 80 -7.19 -3.48 9.19
C LEU A 80 -8.64 -3.98 9.35
N GLY A 81 -9.39 -3.39 10.26
CA GLY A 81 -10.66 -3.93 10.73
C GLY A 81 -11.90 -3.59 9.92
N ARG A 82 -11.86 -2.79 8.83
CA ARG A 82 -13.13 -2.27 8.25
C ARG A 82 -13.30 -2.06 6.75
N ARG A 83 -12.29 -2.03 5.87
CA ARG A 83 -12.51 -1.71 4.43
C ARG A 83 -11.56 -2.48 3.50
N GLY A 84 -12.06 -2.83 2.31
CA GLY A 84 -11.50 -3.83 1.39
C GLY A 84 -9.98 -3.76 1.22
N VAL A 85 -9.32 -4.90 1.45
CA VAL A 85 -7.87 -5.07 1.36
C VAL A 85 -7.57 -5.98 0.18
N SER A 86 -6.81 -5.49 -0.80
CA SER A 86 -6.18 -6.35 -1.80
C SER A 86 -4.72 -6.59 -1.39
N GLN A 87 -4.45 -7.78 -0.86
CA GLN A 87 -3.09 -8.23 -0.54
C GLN A 87 -2.50 -8.91 -1.77
N TRP A 88 -1.43 -8.34 -2.33
CA TRP A 88 -0.65 -8.99 -3.37
C TRP A 88 0.72 -9.36 -2.80
N PRO A 89 1.05 -10.66 -2.65
CA PRO A 89 2.43 -11.06 -2.44
C PRO A 89 3.19 -10.75 -3.73
N VAL A 90 4.16 -9.83 -3.65
CA VAL A 90 5.02 -9.52 -4.78
C VAL A 90 6.27 -10.40 -4.69
N CYS A 91 6.38 -11.36 -5.61
CA CYS A 91 7.64 -12.03 -5.93
C CYS A 91 8.57 -11.03 -6.64
#